data_AF-A0A939W0E7-F1
#
_entry.id   AF-A0A939W0E7-F1
#
_cell.length_a   1.000
_cell.length_b   1.000
_cell.length_c   1.000
_cell.angle_alpha   90.00
_cell.angle_beta   90.00
_cell.angle_gamma   90.00
#
_symmetry.space_group_name_H-M   'P 1'
#
loop_
_entity.id
_entity.type
_entity.pdbx_description
1 polymer ?
#
loop_
_entity_poly.entity_id
_entity_poly.type
_entity_poly.pdbx_seq_one_letter_code
_entity_poly.pdbx_strand_id
1 'polypeptide(L)'
;CAGPEEDMKYRIDKGWWEHKLSEITKAVEEGKEMPPMIVHYVDGEFELNDGNHRHKVYEKLGIETAWVIIWITEEEELRDFMSKYGEYVKDCTIIRR
;
A
#
# COMPACT_ATOMS: atom_id res chain seq x y z
N CYS A 1 5.52 -6.80 2.59
CA CYS A 1 5.30 -7.22 1.18
C CYS A 1 4.76 -8.65 1.05
N ALA A 2 3.77 -8.88 0.19
CA ALA A 2 3.17 -10.21 -0.06
C ALA A 2 2.92 -10.47 -1.55
N GLY A 3 3.17 -11.69 -2.02
CA GLY A 3 3.08 -12.05 -3.45
C GLY A 3 3.29 -13.54 -3.72
N PRO A 4 3.11 -14.01 -4.96
CA PRO A 4 3.27 -15.41 -5.34
C PRO A 4 4.73 -15.83 -5.56
N GLU A 5 5.66 -14.89 -5.64
CA GLU A 5 7.08 -15.13 -5.86
C GLU A 5 7.72 -15.88 -4.69
N GLU A 6 8.75 -16.69 -4.98
CA GLU A 6 9.34 -17.62 -4.00
C GLU A 6 10.08 -16.92 -2.86
N ASP A 7 10.63 -15.73 -3.14
CA ASP A 7 11.41 -14.88 -2.24
C ASP A 7 10.55 -13.88 -1.45
N MET A 8 9.23 -13.93 -1.59
CA MET A 8 8.32 -13.05 -0.85
C MET A 8 8.30 -13.35 0.64
N LYS A 9 8.46 -12.31 1.47
CA LYS A 9 8.30 -12.34 2.94
C LYS A 9 7.02 -13.05 3.37
N TYR A 10 5.91 -12.76 2.68
CA TYR A 10 4.63 -13.45 2.84
C TYR A 10 4.20 -14.05 1.50
N ARG A 11 4.57 -15.31 1.29
CA ARG A 11 4.22 -16.05 0.08
C ARG A 11 2.73 -16.39 0.04
N ILE A 12 2.10 -16.10 -1.09
CA ILE A 12 0.70 -16.40 -1.38
C ILE A 12 0.65 -17.50 -2.45
N ASP A 13 -0.33 -18.39 -2.36
CA ASP A 13 -0.59 -19.34 -3.45
C ASP A 13 -0.85 -18.61 -4.78
N LYS A 14 -0.24 -19.11 -5.85
CA LYS A 14 -0.29 -18.44 -7.16
C LYS A 14 -1.72 -18.42 -7.74
N GLY A 15 -2.47 -19.51 -7.61
CA GLY A 15 -3.84 -19.59 -8.11
C GLY A 15 -4.77 -18.64 -7.34
N TRP A 16 -4.62 -18.58 -6.02
CA TRP A 16 -5.33 -17.63 -5.18
C TRP A 16 -4.98 -16.18 -5.53
N TRP A 17 -3.69 -15.89 -5.72
CA TRP A 17 -3.23 -14.57 -6.13
C TRP A 17 -3.89 -14.13 -7.44
N GLU A 18 -3.84 -14.96 -8.48
CA GLU A 18 -4.45 -14.68 -9.79
C GLU A 18 -5.97 -14.49 -9.68
N HIS A 19 -6.64 -15.33 -8.88
CA HIS A 19 -8.07 -15.19 -8.61
C HIS A 19 -8.40 -13.82 -7.97
N LYS A 20 -7.65 -13.42 -6.93
CA LYS A 20 -7.84 -12.12 -6.27
C LYS A 20 -7.54 -10.94 -7.19
N LEU A 21 -6.52 -11.05 -8.06
CA LEU A 21 -6.25 -10.01 -9.06
C LEU A 21 -7.44 -9.84 -10.00
N SER A 22 -8.04 -10.93 -10.49
CA SER A 22 -9.21 -10.88 -11.38
C SER A 22 -10.40 -10.17 -10.74
N GLU A 23 -10.72 -10.48 -9.49
CA GLU A 23 -11.81 -9.82 -8.75
C GLU A 23 -11.57 -8.32 -8.57
N ILE A 24 -10.33 -7.94 -8.22
CA ILE A 24 -9.97 -6.54 -7.99
C ILE A 24 -9.95 -5.77 -9.32
N THR A 25 -9.38 -6.33 -10.39
CA THR A 25 -9.40 -5.71 -11.73
C THR A 25 -10.82 -5.39 -12.15
N LYS A 26 -11.75 -6.35 -12.02
CA LYS A 26 -13.16 -6.13 -12.35
C LYS A 26 -13.77 -5.00 -11.51
N ALA A 27 -13.50 -4.96 -10.21
CA ALA A 27 -14.00 -3.90 -9.35
C ALA A 27 -13.50 -2.51 -9.77
N VAL A 28 -12.21 -2.40 -10.11
CA VAL A 28 -11.58 -1.15 -10.56
C VAL A 28 -12.15 -0.71 -11.91
N GLU A 29 -12.30 -1.62 -12.87
CA GLU A 29 -12.88 -1.33 -14.19
C GLU A 29 -14.37 -0.94 -14.11
N GLU A 30 -15.11 -1.47 -13.14
CA GLU A 30 -16.49 -1.07 -12.81
C GLU A 30 -16.57 0.30 -12.11
N GLY A 31 -15.42 0.96 -11.86
CA GLY A 31 -15.36 2.26 -11.20
C GLY A 31 -15.66 2.22 -9.71
N LYS A 32 -15.52 1.05 -9.05
CA LYS A 32 -15.71 0.95 -7.61
C LYS A 32 -14.59 1.67 -6.87
N GLU A 33 -14.96 2.41 -5.84
CA GLU A 33 -14.00 2.99 -4.92
C GLU A 33 -13.31 1.88 -4.13
N MET A 34 -11.99 1.84 -4.22
CA MET A 34 -11.18 0.85 -3.54
C MET A 34 -10.71 1.42 -2.20
N PRO A 35 -10.61 0.59 -1.14
CA PRO A 35 -10.06 1.05 0.13
C PRO A 35 -8.63 1.59 -0.06
N PRO A 36 -8.10 2.38 0.90
CA PRO A 36 -6.70 2.77 0.90
C PRO A 36 -5.77 1.59 1.18
N MET A 37 -4.54 1.65 0.70
CA MET A 37 -3.48 0.69 1.04
C MET A 37 -2.80 1.10 2.36
N ILE A 38 -2.09 0.19 3.02
CA ILE A 38 -1.32 0.50 4.23
C ILE A 38 0.16 0.41 3.91
N VAL A 39 0.84 1.54 4.05
CA VAL A 39 2.28 1.67 3.85
C VAL A 39 2.92 1.96 5.19
N HIS A 40 3.90 1.15 5.57
CA HIS A 40 4.68 1.35 6.77
C HIS A 40 5.93 2.17 6.44
N TYR A 41 6.15 3.26 7.16
CA TYR A 41 7.42 3.99 7.10
C TYR A 41 8.35 3.42 8.16
N VAL A 42 9.43 2.78 7.74
CA VAL A 42 10.37 2.09 8.63
C VAL A 42 11.77 2.15 8.05
N ASP A 43 12.77 2.36 8.91
CA ASP A 43 14.18 2.46 8.52
C ASP A 43 14.45 3.51 7.41
N GLY A 44 13.61 4.56 7.35
CA GLY A 44 13.69 5.63 6.35
C GLY A 44 13.08 5.29 4.98
N GLU A 45 12.52 4.10 4.80
CA GLU A 45 11.92 3.59 3.57
C GLU A 45 10.42 3.29 3.72
N PHE A 46 9.75 2.97 2.60
CA PHE A 46 8.33 2.61 2.56
C PHE A 46 8.15 1.11 2.30
N GLU A 47 7.51 0.39 3.21
CA GLU A 47 7.11 -1.01 3.03
C GLU A 47 5.59 -1.12 2.80
N LEU A 48 5.16 -1.76 1.71
CA LEU A 48 3.74 -2.07 1.49
C LEU A 48 3.33 -3.28 2.33
N ASN A 49 2.56 -3.03 3.39
CA ASN A 49 2.10 -4.06 4.33
C ASN A 49 0.70 -4.59 3.99
N ASP A 50 -0.18 -3.73 3.48
CA ASP A 50 -1.49 -4.14 2.97
C ASP A 50 -1.72 -3.59 1.56
N GLY A 51 -2.50 -4.31 0.75
CA GLY A 51 -2.93 -3.84 -0.56
C GLY A 51 -2.06 -4.32 -1.70
N ASN A 52 -1.17 -5.29 -1.49
CA ASN A 52 -0.26 -5.83 -2.52
C ASN A 52 -1.00 -6.25 -3.82
N HIS A 53 -2.17 -6.90 -3.72
CA HIS A 53 -2.99 -7.22 -4.89
C HIS A 53 -3.53 -5.98 -5.60
N ARG A 54 -3.99 -4.95 -4.84
CA ARG A 54 -4.47 -3.67 -5.40
C ARG A 54 -3.34 -2.94 -6.10
N HIS A 55 -2.18 -2.85 -5.46
CA HIS A 55 -0.97 -2.30 -6.05
C HIS A 55 -0.63 -3.00 -7.38
N LYS A 56 -0.68 -4.34 -7.42
CA LYS A 56 -0.42 -5.08 -8.65
C LYS A 56 -1.45 -4.83 -9.74
N VAL A 57 -2.72 -4.68 -9.39
CA VAL A 57 -3.77 -4.32 -10.35
C VAL A 57 -3.55 -2.90 -10.88
N TYR A 58 -3.25 -1.94 -10.00
CA TYR A 58 -2.99 -0.54 -10.39
C TYR A 58 -1.80 -0.43 -11.33
N GLU A 59 -0.70 -1.13 -11.03
CA GLU A 59 0.47 -1.24 -11.91
C GLU A 59 0.06 -1.78 -13.30
N LYS A 60 -0.72 -2.87 -13.35
CA LYS A 60 -1.18 -3.47 -14.62
C LYS A 60 -2.09 -2.55 -15.43
N LEU A 61 -2.90 -1.73 -14.75
CA LEU A 61 -3.84 -0.80 -15.38
C LEU A 61 -3.23 0.58 -15.66
N GLY A 62 -1.96 0.81 -15.31
CA GLY A 62 -1.30 2.11 -15.49
C GLY A 62 -1.84 3.21 -14.58
N ILE A 63 -2.40 2.85 -13.42
CA ILE A 63 -2.88 3.82 -12.42
C ILE A 63 -1.69 4.30 -11.59
N GLU A 64 -1.39 5.59 -11.68
CA GLU A 64 -0.19 6.19 -11.05
C GLU A 64 -0.41 6.67 -9.62
N THR A 65 -1.65 6.81 -9.17
CA THR A 65 -1.97 7.34 -7.83
C THR A 65 -2.98 6.47 -7.10
N ALA A 66 -2.83 6.38 -5.78
CA ALA A 66 -3.71 5.61 -4.92
C ALA A 66 -3.78 6.22 -3.52
N TRP A 67 -4.91 6.03 -2.85
CA TRP A 67 -5.04 6.38 -1.45
C TRP A 67 -4.23 5.43 -0.57
N VAL A 68 -3.48 5.99 0.37
CA VAL A 68 -2.66 5.24 1.33
C VAL A 68 -2.88 5.77 2.75
N ILE A 69 -2.78 4.86 3.72
CA ILE A 69 -2.59 5.18 5.13
C ILE A 69 -1.12 4.93 5.42
N ILE A 70 -0.43 5.96 5.89
CA ILE A 70 0.96 5.86 6.33
C ILE A 70 0.96 5.47 7.80
N TRP A 71 1.45 4.27 8.09
CA TRP A 71 1.67 3.78 9.43
C TRP A 71 3.12 4.02 9.82
N ILE A 72 3.33 4.62 10.97
CA ILE A 72 4.65 4.86 11.56
C ILE A 72 4.59 4.37 13.01
N THR A 73 5.60 3.63 13.44
CA THR A 73 5.63 3.04 14.78
C THR A 73 6.50 3.86 15.73
N GLU A 74 7.72 4.23 15.30
CA GLU A 74 8.68 4.90 16.17
C GLU A 74 8.62 6.42 16.05
N GLU A 75 8.79 7.14 17.18
CA GLU A 75 8.81 8.61 17.20
C GLU A 75 9.99 9.20 16.40
N GLU A 76 11.12 8.49 16.33
CA GLU A 76 12.27 8.88 15.51
C GLU A 76 11.93 8.82 14.01
N GLU A 77 11.24 7.76 13.58
CA GLU A 77 10.76 7.60 12.20
C GLU A 77 9.70 8.65 11.86
N LEU A 78 8.83 9.00 12.82
CA LEU A 78 7.87 10.08 12.62
C LEU A 78 8.57 11.43 12.39
N ARG A 79 9.61 11.73 13.18
CA ARG A 79 10.40 12.97 12.99
C ARG A 79 11.09 12.98 11.63
N ASP A 80 11.71 11.88 11.23
CA ASP A 80 12.35 11.74 9.91
C ASP A 80 11.34 11.88 8.77
N PHE A 81 10.20 11.18 8.86
CA PHE A 81 9.09 11.27 7.90
C PHE A 81 8.59 12.70 7.75
N MET A 82 8.30 13.38 8.86
CA MET A 82 7.81 14.76 8.82
C MET A 82 8.86 15.73 8.27
N SER A 83 10.15 15.49 8.52
CA SER A 83 11.23 16.30 7.94
C SER A 83 11.33 16.16 6.42
N LYS A 84 11.05 14.98 5.87
CA LYS A 84 11.16 14.69 4.42
C LYS A 84 9.86 14.97 3.67
N TYR A 85 8.73 14.62 4.26
CA TYR A 85 7.44 14.55 3.59
C TYR A 85 6.33 15.37 4.26
N GLY A 86 6.62 16.06 5.37
CA GLY A 86 5.61 16.76 6.17
C GLY A 86 4.76 17.75 5.38
N GLU A 87 5.34 18.41 4.38
CA GLU A 87 4.61 19.36 3.51
C GLU A 87 3.52 18.68 2.68
N TYR A 88 3.73 17.43 2.26
CA TYR A 88 2.74 16.67 1.47
C TYR A 88 1.57 16.17 2.30
N VAL A 89 1.73 16.06 3.62
CA VAL A 89 0.74 15.48 4.54
C VAL A 89 0.19 16.47 5.55
N LYS A 90 0.52 17.77 5.42
CA LYS A 90 0.12 18.81 6.38
C LYS A 90 -1.40 18.92 6.57
N ASP A 91 -2.16 18.57 5.52
CA ASP A 91 -3.63 18.60 5.50
C ASP A 91 -4.24 17.21 5.75
N CYS A 92 -3.43 16.19 6.05
CA CYS A 92 -3.91 14.85 6.34
C CYS A 92 -4.35 14.70 7.80
N THR A 93 -5.34 13.83 8.01
CA THR A 93 -5.76 13.43 9.35
C THR A 93 -4.69 12.59 10.03
N ILE A 94 -4.21 13.04 11.19
CA ILE A 94 -3.31 12.26 12.04
C ILE A 94 -4.15 11.48 13.06
N ILE A 95 -4.01 10.16 13.06
CA ILE A 95 -4.64 9.27 14.03
C ILE A 95 -3.57 8.83 15.04
N ARG A 96 -3.76 9.15 16.32
CA ARG A 96 -2.90 8.69 17.43
C ARG A 96 -3.73 7.89 18.43
N ARG A 97 -3.13 6.86 19.01
CA ARG A 97 -3.71 6.07 20.11
C ARG A 97 -2.90 6.27 21.37
#